data_AF-A0A926G638-F1
#
_entry.id   AF-A0A926G638-F1
#
_cell.length_a   1.000
_cell.length_b   1.000
_cell.length_c   1.000
_cell.angle_alpha   90.00
_cell.angle_beta   90.00
_cell.angle_gamma   90.00
#
_symmetry.space_group_name_H-M   'P 1'
#
loop_
_entity.id
_entity.type
_entity.pdbx_description
1 polymer ?
#
loop_
_entity_poly.entity_id
_entity_poly.type
_entity_poly.pdbx_seq_one_letter_code
_entity_poly.pdbx_strand_id
1 'polypeptide(L)' 'MEEEPSPHLPEKHGGVAAAEEGQVILDGPNGVAVAMTPEAAEETARSLLSAAEEATHQRDAEAHPS' A
#
# COMPACT_ATOMS: atom_id res chain seq x y z
N MET A 1 -16.56 -19.52 14.55
CA MET A 1 -16.95 -18.12 14.76
C MET A 1 -16.20 -17.36 13.70
N GLU A 2 -16.89 -16.90 12.66
CA GLU A 2 -16.30 -16.02 11.66
C GLU A 2 -16.16 -14.67 12.36
N GLU A 3 -14.93 -14.26 12.69
CA GLU A 3 -14.70 -12.91 13.18
C GLU A 3 -15.15 -11.94 12.09
N GLU A 4 -16.16 -11.13 12.38
CA GLU A 4 -16.54 -10.03 11.50
C GLU A 4 -15.31 -9.14 11.26
N PRO A 5 -15.00 -8.75 10.01
CA PRO A 5 -13.82 -7.96 9.73
C PRO A 5 -13.94 -6.63 10.49
N SER A 6 -13.09 -6.50 11.50
CA SER A 6 -12.92 -5.26 12.26
C SER A 6 -12.68 -4.11 11.27
N PRO A 7 -13.22 -2.90 11.52
CA PRO A 7 -12.95 -1.75 10.66
C PRO A 7 -11.44 -1.58 10.55
N HIS A 8 -10.91 -1.76 9.34
CA HIS A 8 -9.47 -1.73 9.09
C HIS A 8 -8.96 -0.33 9.41
N LEU A 9 -8.38 -0.15 10.60
CA LEU A 9 -7.58 1.04 10.89
C LEU A 9 -6.47 1.12 9.82
N PRO A 10 -6.12 2.32 9.34
CA PRO A 10 -5.05 2.46 8.35
C PRO A 10 -3.77 1.80 8.84
N GLU A 11 -3.18 0.95 8.01
CA GLU A 11 -1.92 0.30 8.32
C GLU A 11 -0.79 1.32 8.41
N LYS A 12 0.08 1.14 9.41
CA LYS A 12 1.17 2.08 9.71
C LYS A 12 2.54 1.60 9.23
N HIS A 13 2.61 0.35 8.79
CA HIS A 13 3.83 -0.26 8.29
C HIS A 13 3.67 -0.51 6.78
N GLY A 14 4.73 -0.25 6.01
CA GLY A 14 4.75 -0.62 4.60
C GLY A 14 4.85 -2.15 4.42
N GLY A 15 4.46 -2.63 3.24
CA GLY A 15 4.79 -3.99 2.82
C GLY A 15 6.27 -4.13 2.42
N VAL A 16 6.72 -5.36 2.23
CA VAL A 16 8.08 -5.70 1.76
C VAL A 16 7.98 -6.31 0.37
N ALA A 17 8.81 -5.83 -0.56
CA ALA A 17 8.91 -6.39 -1.91
C ALA A 17 10.16 -7.26 -2.05
N ALA A 18 10.01 -8.46 -2.62
CA ALA A 18 11.11 -9.39 -2.95
C ALA A 18 11.02 -9.84 -4.41
N ALA A 19 12.16 -10.21 -5.01
CA ALA A 19 12.23 -10.74 -6.36
C ALA A 19 12.46 -12.24 -6.33
N GLU A 20 11.56 -13.02 -6.93
CA GLU A 20 11.60 -14.49 -6.94
C GLU A 20 11.14 -14.99 -8.31
N GLU A 21 11.96 -15.83 -8.96
CA GLU A 21 11.64 -16.48 -10.25
C GLU A 21 11.12 -15.55 -11.37
N GLY A 22 11.64 -14.32 -11.43
CA GLY A 22 11.22 -13.33 -12.44
C GLY A 22 9.90 -12.63 -12.13
N GLN A 23 9.38 -12.82 -10.92
CA GLN A 23 8.24 -12.12 -10.37
C GLN A 23 8.68 -11.24 -9.19
N VAL A 24 7.86 -10.24 -8.90
CA VAL A 24 7.96 -9.42 -7.69
C VAL A 24 6.84 -9.84 -6.75
N ILE A 25 7.19 -10.27 -5.55
CA ILE A 25 6.25 -10.59 -4.47
C ILE A 25 6.18 -9.38 -3.54
N LEU A 26 5.00 -8.80 -3.37
CA LEU A 26 4.72 -7.74 -2.39
C LEU A 26 3.95 -8.33 -1.23
N ASP A 27 4.59 -8.44 -0.07
CA ASP A 27 3.99 -8.89 1.18
C ASP A 27 3.52 -7.68 2.00
N GLY A 28 2.22 -7.50 2.10
CA GLY A 28 1.61 -6.49 2.96
C GLY A 28 1.63 -6.86 4.44
N PRO A 29 1.62 -5.88 5.36
CA PRO A 29 1.30 -6.16 6.75
C PRO A 29 -0.05 -6.89 6.80
N ASN A 30 -0.14 -7.96 7.59
CA ASN A 30 -1.26 -8.93 7.64
C ASN A 30 -1.27 -10.04 6.58
N GLY A 31 -0.20 -10.22 5.81
CA GLY A 31 -0.03 -11.42 4.97
C GLY A 31 -0.80 -11.38 3.64
N VAL A 32 -1.14 -10.18 3.15
CA VAL A 32 -1.63 -10.00 1.78
C VAL A 32 -0.43 -10.02 0.84
N ALA A 33 -0.18 -11.16 0.19
CA ALA A 33 0.87 -11.30 -0.81
C ALA A 33 0.31 -11.11 -2.22
N VAL A 34 0.95 -10.28 -3.04
CA VAL A 34 0.62 -10.12 -4.47
C VAL A 34 1.87 -10.38 -5.31
N ALA A 35 1.76 -11.27 -6.29
CA ALA A 35 2.79 -11.50 -7.29
C ALA A 35 2.54 -10.63 -8.53
N MET A 36 3.59 -9.95 -9.00
CA MET A 36 3.56 -9.03 -10.13
C MET A 36 4.70 -9.33 -11.10
N THR A 37 4.55 -8.94 -12.37
CA THR A 37 5.73 -8.81 -13.25
C THR A 37 6.59 -7.63 -12.78
N PRO A 38 7.87 -7.55 -13.17
CA PRO A 38 8.73 -6.41 -12.82
C PRO A 38 8.12 -5.06 -13.25
N GLU A 39 7.56 -4.99 -14.46
CA GLU A 39 6.99 -3.76 -15.02
C GLU A 39 5.73 -3.32 -14.24
N ALA A 40 4.86 -4.29 -13.90
CA ALA A 40 3.67 -4.02 -13.10
C ALA A 40 4.04 -3.55 -11.68
N ALA A 41 5.12 -4.07 -11.09
CA ALA A 41 5.62 -3.62 -9.81
C ALA A 41 6.14 -2.17 -9.86
N GLU A 42 6.86 -1.79 -10.93
CA GLU A 42 7.32 -0.42 -11.15
C GLU A 42 6.16 0.57 -11.32
N GLU A 43 5.13 0.20 -12.08
CA GLU A 43 3.91 0.99 -12.24
C GLU A 43 3.15 1.17 -10.92
N THR A 44 3.07 0.08 -10.14
CA THR A 44 2.44 0.08 -8.81
C THR A 44 3.20 0.99 -7.85
N ALA A 45 4.53 0.89 -7.80
CA ALA A 45 5.36 1.72 -6.92
C ALA A 45 5.17 3.22 -7.20
N ARG A 46 5.15 3.62 -8.49
CA ARG A 46 4.90 5.01 -8.89
C ARG A 46 3.51 5.50 -8.50
N SER A 47 2.50 4.66 -8.71
CA SER A 47 1.11 5.00 -8.37
C SER A 47 0.93 5.13 -6.85
N LEU A 48 1.54 4.24 -6.06
CA LEU A 48 1.50 4.30 -4.60
C LEU A 48 2.18 5.56 -4.05
N LEU A 49 3.35 5.94 -4.61
CA LEU A 49 4.04 7.15 -4.19
C LEU A 49 3.18 8.40 -4.46
N SER A 50 2.63 8.51 -5.67
CA SER A 50 1.75 9.63 -6.03
C SER A 50 0.52 9.72 -5.14
N ALA A 51 -0.11 8.57 -4.82
CA ALA A 51 -1.25 8.53 -3.90
C ALA A 51 -0.86 8.93 -2.47
N ALA A 52 0.33 8.56 -2.00
CA ALA A 52 0.82 8.94 -0.67
C ALA A 52 1.09 10.45 -0.54
N GLU A 53 1.64 11.07 -1.58
CA GLU A 53 1.84 12.52 -1.66
C GLU A 53 0.49 13.25 -1.62
N GLU A 54 -0.46 12.84 -2.46
CA GLU A 54 -1.81 13.41 -2.52
C GLU A 54 -2.55 13.27 -1.17
N ALA A 55 -2.50 12.09 -0.54
CA ALA A 55 -3.09 11.87 0.77
C ALA A 55 -2.45 12.75 1.87
N THR A 56 -1.16 13.06 1.75
CA THR A 56 -0.46 13.97 2.67
C THR A 56 -0.97 15.40 2.48
N HIS A 57 -1.09 15.87 1.24
CA HIS A 57 -1.67 17.17 0.93
C HIS A 57 -3.10 17.32 1.45
N GLN A 58 -3.93 16.29 1.29
CA GLN A 58 -5.31 16.28 1.79
C GLN A 58 -5.36 16.42 3.32
N ARG A 59 -4.51 15.68 4.04
CA ARG A 59 -4.42 15.76 5.51
C ARG A 59 -4.01 17.15 6.00
N ASP A 60 -3.06 17.78 5.31
CA ASP A 60 -2.57 19.11 5.69
C ASP A 60 -3.61 20.20 5.41
N ALA A 61 -4.38 20.06 4.32
CA ALA A 61 -5.49 20.95 4.00
C ALA A 61 -6.65 20.85 5.01
N GLU A 62 -6.98 19.62 5.45
CA GLU A 62 -8.02 19.40 6.46
C GLU A 62 -7.62 19.95 7.85
N ALA A 63 -6.32 19.95 8.18
CA ALA A 63 -5.81 20.48 9.45
C ALA A 63 -5.84 22.03 9.53
N HIS A 64 -5.97 22.73 8.40
CA HIS A 64 -6.08 24.19 8.32
C HIS A 64 -7.34 24.63 7.54
N PRO A 65 -8.55 24.40 8.09
CA PRO A 65 -9.76 24.92 7.51
C PRO A 65 -9.74 26.46 7.63
N SER A 66 -9.97 27.14 6.51
CA SER A 66 -10.07 28.61 6.44
C SER A 66 -11.28 29.16 7.20
#